data_AF-A0A7K2MIK3-F1
#
_entry.id   AF-A0A7K2MIK3-F1
#
_cell.length_a   1.000
_cell.length_b   1.000
_cell.length_c   1.000
_cell.angle_alpha   90.00
_cell.angle_beta   90.00
_cell.angle_gamma   90.00
#
_symmetry.space_group_name_H-M   'P 1'
#
loop_
_entity.id
_entity.type
_entity.pdbx_description
1 polymer ?
#
loop_
_entity_poly.entity_id
_entity_poly.type
_entity_poly.pdbx_seq_one_letter_code
_entity_poly.pdbx_strand_id
1 'polypeptide(L)'
;MTAIPLGLPEVPVRPIAERRLSRRIQVGPVAVGGGAPVSVQSMTTTRTSDIGATLQQIAELTAAGCQIVRVACPTQDDADALPVIAKKSQIPVIADIHFQPKYVFAAIEAGCAAVRVNPGNIKKFDDQVKEIAKAARDHGTPIRIGVNAGSLDRRLLQKYG
;
A
#
# COMPACT_ATOMS: atom_id res chain seq x y z
N MET A 1 31.64 6.75 -9.83
CA MET A 1 30.82 7.96 -9.66
C MET A 1 30.67 8.22 -8.18
N THR A 2 31.19 9.35 -7.69
CA THR A 2 31.08 9.78 -6.29
C THR A 2 29.65 10.25 -6.04
N ALA A 3 28.98 9.66 -5.04
CA ALA A 3 27.63 10.08 -4.65
C ALA A 3 27.69 11.53 -4.15
N ILE A 4 26.94 12.44 -4.76
CA ILE A 4 26.80 13.82 -4.29
C ILE A 4 25.73 13.80 -3.18
N PRO A 5 26.09 14.10 -1.92
CA PRO A 5 25.12 14.17 -0.85
C PRO A 5 24.31 15.46 -1.04
N LEU A 6 23.08 15.34 -1.54
CA LEU A 6 22.19 16.49 -1.81
C LEU A 6 21.67 17.19 -0.55
N GLY A 7 22.03 16.68 0.65
CA GLY A 7 21.39 17.07 1.91
C GLY A 7 19.93 16.64 1.96
N LEU A 8 19.36 16.55 3.16
CA LEU A 8 17.90 16.52 3.28
C LEU A 8 17.41 17.97 3.10
N PRO A 9 16.40 18.22 2.25
CA PRO A 9 15.82 19.56 2.16
C PRO A 9 15.32 19.98 3.54
N GLU A 10 15.59 21.22 3.93
CA GLU A 10 15.06 21.78 5.17
C GLU A 10 13.53 21.73 5.12
N VAL A 11 12.93 20.95 6.02
CA VAL A 11 11.48 20.93 6.17
C VAL A 11 11.07 22.30 6.71
N PRO A 12 10.18 23.05 6.04
CA PRO A 12 9.80 24.36 6.50
C PRO A 12 9.29 24.28 7.95
N VAL A 13 9.84 25.17 8.79
CA VAL A 13 9.63 25.22 10.25
C VAL A 13 8.13 25.38 10.60
N ARG A 14 7.33 25.85 9.64
CA ARG A 14 5.87 25.89 9.73
C ARG A 14 5.23 25.13 8.57
N PRO A 15 4.29 24.22 8.85
CA PRO A 15 3.47 23.63 7.80
C PRO A 15 2.61 24.71 7.14
N ILE A 16 2.44 24.60 5.81
CA ILE A 16 1.71 25.57 4.97
C ILE A 16 0.24 25.73 5.43
N ALA A 17 -0.30 24.72 6.11
CA ALA A 17 -1.60 24.76 6.75
C ALA A 17 -1.61 23.82 7.98
N GLU A 18 -2.57 24.02 8.87
CA GLU A 18 -2.82 23.08 9.97
C GLU A 18 -3.20 21.70 9.41
N ARG A 19 -2.53 20.64 9.90
CA ARG A 19 -2.79 19.29 9.43
C ARG A 19 -4.13 18.80 9.95
N ARG A 20 -4.99 18.33 9.04
CA ARG A 20 -6.30 17.74 9.37
C ARG A 20 -6.18 16.70 10.49
N LEU A 21 -7.01 16.83 11.52
CA LEU A 21 -7.17 15.80 12.55
C LEU A 21 -7.71 14.51 11.93
N SER A 22 -7.04 13.39 12.21
CA SER A 22 -7.40 12.08 11.71
C SER A 22 -7.18 11.02 12.78
N ARG A 23 -7.88 9.89 12.68
CA ARG A 23 -7.53 8.69 13.44
C ARG A 23 -6.08 8.28 13.13
N ARG A 24 -5.40 7.69 14.12
CA ARG A 24 -4.13 7.00 13.93
C ARG A 24 -4.39 5.55 13.54
N ILE A 25 -3.64 5.04 12.57
CA ILE A 25 -3.55 3.61 12.24
C ILE A 25 -2.08 3.18 12.25
N GLN A 26 -1.84 1.88 12.32
CA GLN A 26 -0.50 1.29 12.17
C GLN A 26 -0.41 0.55 10.84
N VAL A 27 0.63 0.84 10.06
CA VAL A 27 1.02 0.07 8.88
C VAL A 27 2.32 -0.63 9.22
N GLY A 28 2.21 -1.85 9.76
CA GLY A 28 3.34 -2.50 10.44
C GLY A 28 3.82 -1.60 11.60
N PRO A 29 5.13 -1.32 11.73
CA PRO A 29 5.65 -0.38 12.72
C PRO A 29 5.40 1.11 12.43
N VAL A 30 4.86 1.49 11.26
CA VAL A 30 4.73 2.90 10.85
C VAL A 30 3.35 3.46 11.21
N ALA A 31 3.33 4.46 12.10
CA ALA A 31 2.11 5.18 12.46
C ALA A 31 1.70 6.17 11.36
N VAL A 32 0.43 6.11 10.94
CA VAL A 32 -0.16 7.01 9.94
C VAL A 32 -1.37 7.74 10.54
N GLY A 33 -1.38 9.07 10.42
CA GLY A 33 -2.42 9.92 10.98
C GLY A 33 -2.28 10.18 12.49
N GLY A 34 -3.27 10.85 13.09
CA GLY A 34 -3.29 11.16 14.53
C GLY A 34 -2.03 11.86 15.02
N GLY A 35 -1.59 12.88 14.27
CA GLY A 35 -0.40 13.69 14.59
C GLY A 35 0.95 13.06 14.23
N ALA A 36 1.01 11.80 13.80
CA ALA A 36 2.28 11.20 13.34
C ALA A 36 2.84 11.94 12.10
N PRO A 37 4.16 12.05 11.89
CA PRO A 37 4.75 12.64 10.69
C PRO A 37 4.15 12.07 9.39
N VAL A 38 4.16 12.86 8.31
CA VAL A 38 3.71 12.36 7.00
C VAL A 38 4.74 11.34 6.52
N SER A 39 4.32 10.08 6.38
CA SER A 39 5.21 9.02 5.93
C SER A 39 5.45 9.09 4.42
N VAL A 40 6.68 8.79 4.01
CA VAL A 40 7.08 8.64 2.60
C VAL A 40 6.78 7.21 2.16
N GLN A 41 5.97 7.07 1.12
CA GLN A 41 5.62 5.79 0.51
C GLN A 41 6.04 5.78 -0.96
N SER A 42 6.53 4.63 -1.44
CA SER A 42 6.80 4.39 -2.87
C SER A 42 6.17 3.05 -3.34
N MET A 43 6.36 2.71 -4.61
CA MET A 43 5.86 1.49 -5.23
C MET A 43 6.94 0.86 -6.11
N THR A 44 7.08 -0.46 -6.06
CA THR A 44 7.99 -1.18 -6.94
C THR A 44 7.47 -1.21 -8.37
N THR A 45 8.40 -1.39 -9.32
CA THR A 45 8.13 -1.56 -10.75
C THR A 45 8.48 -2.95 -11.26
N THR A 46 9.12 -3.78 -10.43
CA THR A 46 9.43 -5.18 -10.72
C THR A 46 8.16 -6.03 -10.76
N ARG A 47 8.26 -7.22 -11.38
CA ARG A 47 7.23 -8.25 -11.23
C ARG A 47 7.32 -8.80 -9.81
N THR A 48 6.23 -8.78 -9.06
CA THR A 48 6.22 -9.21 -7.64
C THR A 48 6.59 -10.67 -7.50
N SER A 49 6.22 -11.51 -8.46
CA SER A 49 6.67 -12.91 -8.53
C SER A 49 8.19 -13.09 -8.65
N ASP A 50 8.93 -12.09 -9.14
CA ASP A 50 10.38 -12.02 -9.02
C ASP A 50 10.77 -11.46 -7.64
N ILE A 51 10.81 -12.38 -6.66
CA ILE A 51 11.11 -12.06 -5.26
C ILE A 51 12.48 -11.37 -5.13
N GLY A 52 13.48 -11.82 -5.89
CA GLY A 52 14.85 -11.30 -5.80
C GLY A 52 14.93 -9.86 -6.28
N ALA A 53 14.43 -9.59 -7.48
CA ALA A 53 14.39 -8.24 -8.03
C ALA A 53 13.53 -7.30 -7.16
N THR A 54 12.40 -7.80 -6.66
CA THR A 54 11.49 -6.99 -5.82
C THR A 54 12.12 -6.63 -4.48
N LEU A 55 12.77 -7.59 -3.79
CA LEU A 55 13.47 -7.30 -2.53
C LEU A 55 14.66 -6.36 -2.74
N GLN A 56 15.38 -6.51 -3.84
CA GLN A 56 16.47 -5.60 -4.21
C GLN A 56 15.96 -4.15 -4.40
N GLN A 57 14.87 -3.97 -5.16
CA GLN A 57 14.29 -2.64 -5.35
C GLN A 57 13.69 -2.07 -4.05
N ILE A 58 13.12 -2.91 -3.17
CA ILE A 58 12.67 -2.48 -1.84
C ILE A 58 13.85 -1.95 -1.03
N ALA A 59 15.01 -2.61 -1.07
CA ALA A 59 16.22 -2.13 -0.39
C ALA A 59 16.70 -0.78 -0.94
N GLU A 60 16.68 -0.59 -2.26
CA GLU A 60 17.02 0.68 -2.91
C GLU A 60 16.07 1.81 -2.49
N LEU A 61 14.76 1.54 -2.48
CA LEU A 61 13.75 2.49 -2.00
C LEU A 61 13.96 2.82 -0.52
N THR A 62 14.27 1.82 0.31
CA THR A 62 14.56 2.01 1.73
C THR A 62 15.78 2.92 1.92
N ALA A 63 16.86 2.70 1.16
CA ALA A 63 18.05 3.54 1.18
C ALA A 63 17.78 4.99 0.76
N ALA A 64 16.78 5.22 -0.11
CA ALA A 64 16.32 6.55 -0.50
C ALA A 64 15.35 7.21 0.52
N GLY A 65 15.08 6.57 1.66
CA GLY A 65 14.21 7.11 2.72
C GLY A 65 12.73 6.71 2.60
N CYS A 66 12.39 5.72 1.77
CA CYS A 66 11.05 5.15 1.72
C CYS A 66 10.73 4.44 3.05
N GLN A 67 9.56 4.73 3.63
CA GLN A 67 9.13 4.17 4.92
C GLN A 67 8.10 3.06 4.77
N ILE A 68 7.36 3.04 3.66
CA ILE A 68 6.34 2.04 3.33
C ILE A 68 6.46 1.75 1.85
N VAL A 69 6.49 0.49 1.44
CA VAL A 69 6.54 0.11 0.02
C VAL A 69 5.25 -0.57 -0.40
N ARG A 70 4.86 -0.35 -1.65
CA ARG A 70 3.75 -1.05 -2.28
C ARG A 70 4.24 -1.97 -3.40
N VAL A 71 3.65 -3.15 -3.51
CA VAL A 71 3.91 -4.12 -4.58
C VAL A 71 2.60 -4.46 -5.30
N ALA A 72 2.64 -4.64 -6.62
CA ALA A 72 1.46 -5.00 -7.39
C ALA A 72 1.12 -6.50 -7.22
N CYS A 73 -0.16 -6.86 -7.13
CA CYS A 73 -0.56 -8.27 -7.05
C CYS A 73 -1.66 -8.60 -8.09
N PRO A 74 -1.34 -8.57 -9.41
CA PRO A 74 -2.31 -8.87 -10.46
C PRO A 74 -2.57 -10.36 -10.67
N THR A 75 -1.62 -11.25 -10.38
CA THR A 75 -1.70 -12.70 -10.67
C THR A 75 -1.57 -13.58 -9.42
N GLN A 76 -1.73 -14.90 -9.59
CA GLN A 76 -1.56 -15.88 -8.51
C GLN A 76 -0.09 -15.96 -8.08
N ASP A 77 0.85 -15.99 -9.04
CA ASP A 77 2.29 -16.04 -8.76
C ASP A 77 2.74 -14.84 -7.92
N ASP A 78 2.14 -13.66 -8.15
CA ASP A 78 2.41 -12.48 -7.33
C ASP A 78 1.88 -12.64 -5.90
N ALA A 79 0.69 -13.23 -5.73
CA ALA A 79 0.10 -13.49 -4.42
C ALA A 79 0.93 -14.53 -3.63
N ASP A 80 1.42 -15.56 -4.32
CA ASP A 80 2.23 -16.63 -3.73
C ASP A 80 3.63 -16.12 -3.31
N ALA A 81 4.11 -15.04 -3.92
CA ALA A 81 5.36 -14.38 -3.54
C ALA A 81 5.24 -13.47 -2.30
N LEU A 82 4.03 -12.99 -1.97
CA LEU A 82 3.81 -12.04 -0.87
C LEU A 82 4.33 -12.51 0.49
N PRO A 83 4.14 -13.78 0.93
CA PRO A 83 4.62 -14.20 2.25
C PRO A 83 6.14 -14.06 2.40
N VAL A 84 6.90 -14.36 1.34
CA VAL A 84 8.36 -14.25 1.34
C VAL A 84 8.77 -12.77 1.33
N ILE A 85 8.13 -11.95 0.51
CA ILE A 85 8.44 -10.52 0.39
C ILE A 85 8.09 -9.79 1.68
N ALA A 86 6.90 -9.98 2.23
CA ALA A 86 6.45 -9.35 3.47
C ALA A 86 7.35 -9.72 4.66
N LYS A 87 7.80 -10.98 4.73
CA LYS A 87 8.72 -11.45 5.78
C LYS A 87 10.14 -10.91 5.65
N LYS A 88 10.67 -10.76 4.43
CA LYS A 88 12.07 -10.38 4.19
C LYS A 88 12.29 -8.88 4.01
N SER A 89 11.23 -8.13 3.67
CA SER A 89 11.30 -6.68 3.52
C SER A 89 11.70 -6.00 4.83
N GLN A 90 12.57 -5.00 4.73
CA GLN A 90 13.01 -4.18 5.87
C GLN A 90 12.00 -3.09 6.26
N ILE A 91 11.02 -2.82 5.39
CA ILE A 91 9.96 -1.85 5.58
C ILE A 91 8.57 -2.47 5.34
N PRO A 92 7.49 -1.92 5.92
CA PRO A 92 6.13 -2.39 5.71
C PRO A 92 5.77 -2.53 4.21
N VAL A 93 5.25 -3.69 3.84
CA VAL A 93 4.78 -3.98 2.48
C VAL A 93 3.26 -3.85 2.39
N ILE A 94 2.78 -3.08 1.41
CA ILE A 94 1.37 -2.97 1.04
C ILE A 94 1.13 -3.75 -0.25
N ALA A 95 0.17 -4.69 -0.25
CA ALA A 95 -0.28 -5.34 -1.48
C ALA A 95 -1.29 -4.46 -2.24
N ASP A 96 -1.05 -4.23 -3.53
CA ASP A 96 -1.94 -3.45 -4.40
C ASP A 96 -2.82 -4.34 -5.28
N ILE A 97 -4.12 -4.35 -4.98
CA ILE A 97 -5.05 -5.31 -5.57
C ILE A 97 -6.16 -4.57 -6.31
N HIS A 98 -6.26 -4.87 -7.60
CA HIS A 98 -7.16 -4.18 -8.51
C HIS A 98 -8.37 -5.01 -8.94
N PHE A 99 -8.25 -6.34 -9.03
CA PHE A 99 -9.23 -7.13 -9.79
C PHE A 99 -9.88 -8.25 -9.00
N GLN A 100 -9.10 -9.05 -8.28
CA GLN A 100 -9.59 -10.30 -7.69
C GLN A 100 -9.65 -10.20 -6.15
N PRO A 101 -10.85 -10.32 -5.54
CA PRO A 101 -10.99 -10.29 -4.09
C PRO A 101 -10.17 -11.36 -3.36
N LYS A 102 -9.98 -12.55 -3.97
CA LYS A 102 -9.21 -13.64 -3.36
C LYS A 102 -7.78 -13.24 -2.98
N TYR A 103 -7.17 -12.31 -3.72
CA TYR A 103 -5.83 -11.82 -3.42
C TYR A 103 -5.81 -10.92 -2.19
N VAL A 104 -6.94 -10.31 -1.82
CA VAL A 104 -7.05 -9.50 -0.59
C VAL A 104 -6.84 -10.39 0.62
N PHE A 105 -7.52 -11.53 0.64
CA PHE A 105 -7.33 -12.54 1.68
C PHE A 105 -5.90 -13.09 1.65
N ALA A 106 -5.37 -13.46 0.48
CA ALA A 106 -3.99 -13.93 0.36
C ALA A 106 -2.97 -12.92 0.89
N ALA A 107 -3.14 -11.62 0.64
CA ALA A 107 -2.25 -10.58 1.14
C ALA A 107 -2.33 -10.39 2.66
N ILE A 108 -3.53 -10.50 3.25
CA ILE A 108 -3.72 -10.45 4.70
C ILE A 108 -3.01 -11.64 5.36
N GLU A 109 -3.27 -12.86 4.87
CA GLU A 109 -2.67 -14.10 5.38
C GLU A 109 -1.14 -14.13 5.17
N ALA A 110 -0.65 -13.51 4.09
CA ALA A 110 0.78 -13.37 3.81
C ALA A 110 1.51 -12.44 4.81
N GLY A 111 0.79 -11.72 5.67
CA GLY A 111 1.37 -10.78 6.62
C GLY A 111 1.75 -9.44 5.99
N CYS A 112 1.09 -9.03 4.90
CA CYS A 112 1.25 -7.67 4.39
C CYS A 112 0.80 -6.65 5.44
N ALA A 113 1.58 -5.59 5.62
CA ALA A 113 1.31 -4.55 6.62
C ALA A 113 0.06 -3.72 6.34
N ALA A 114 -0.40 -3.71 5.09
CA ALA A 114 -1.70 -3.19 4.68
C ALA A 114 -2.11 -3.79 3.33
N VAL A 115 -3.38 -3.61 2.96
CA VAL A 115 -3.86 -3.92 1.60
C VAL A 115 -4.50 -2.69 0.96
N ARG A 116 -4.12 -2.37 -0.28
CA ARG A 116 -4.83 -1.39 -1.10
C ARG A 116 -5.82 -2.13 -1.98
N VAL A 117 -7.09 -1.73 -1.88
CA VAL A 117 -8.16 -2.16 -2.81
C VAL A 117 -8.69 -0.99 -3.64
N ASN A 118 -9.08 -1.28 -4.88
CA ASN A 118 -9.78 -0.34 -5.77
C ASN A 118 -11.20 -0.86 -6.08
N PRO A 119 -12.24 -0.38 -5.39
CA PRO A 119 -13.61 -0.86 -5.60
C PRO A 119 -14.10 -0.71 -7.04
N GLY A 120 -13.65 0.32 -7.77
CA GLY A 120 -14.07 0.56 -9.16
C GLY A 120 -13.63 -0.53 -10.15
N ASN A 121 -12.60 -1.31 -9.82
CA ASN A 121 -12.04 -2.36 -10.70
C ASN A 121 -12.30 -3.80 -10.21
N ILE A 122 -12.63 -3.98 -8.93
CA ILE A 122 -12.82 -5.32 -8.37
C ILE A 122 -14.24 -5.81 -8.70
N LYS A 123 -14.34 -6.77 -9.62
CA LYS A 123 -15.61 -7.42 -9.98
C LYS A 123 -16.15 -8.13 -8.73
N LYS A 124 -17.40 -7.82 -8.32
CA LYS A 124 -18.07 -8.36 -7.11
C LYS A 124 -17.45 -7.96 -5.76
N PHE A 125 -16.77 -6.82 -5.68
CA PHE A 125 -16.26 -6.32 -4.40
C PHE A 125 -17.38 -6.13 -3.37
N ASP A 126 -18.51 -5.56 -3.81
CA ASP A 126 -19.65 -5.19 -2.96
C ASP A 126 -20.17 -6.39 -2.13
N ASP A 127 -20.22 -7.58 -2.71
CA ASP A 127 -20.70 -8.80 -2.04
C ASP A 127 -19.71 -9.37 -1.01
N GLN A 128 -18.44 -8.96 -1.07
CA GLN A 128 -17.36 -9.48 -0.23
C GLN A 128 -16.78 -8.45 0.75
N VAL A 129 -17.27 -7.22 0.75
CA VAL A 129 -16.78 -6.14 1.65
C VAL A 129 -16.82 -6.58 3.12
N LYS A 130 -17.91 -7.24 3.54
CA LYS A 130 -18.09 -7.68 4.92
C LYS A 130 -17.02 -8.68 5.34
N GLU A 131 -16.74 -9.67 4.49
CA GLU A 131 -15.76 -10.71 4.77
C GLU A 131 -14.33 -10.16 4.72
N ILE A 132 -14.03 -9.29 3.77
CA ILE A 132 -12.75 -8.58 3.69
C ILE A 132 -12.53 -7.72 4.94
N ALA A 133 -13.53 -6.96 5.36
CA ALA A 133 -13.45 -6.12 6.56
C ALA A 133 -13.28 -6.95 7.84
N LYS A 134 -13.94 -8.11 7.91
CA LYS A 134 -13.77 -9.06 9.01
C LYS A 134 -12.34 -9.63 9.04
N ALA A 135 -11.87 -10.20 7.93
CA ALA A 135 -10.52 -10.76 7.84
C ALA A 135 -9.44 -9.73 8.19
N ALA A 136 -9.56 -8.51 7.67
CA ALA A 136 -8.65 -7.41 7.96
C ALA A 136 -8.68 -6.99 9.43
N ARG A 137 -9.86 -6.95 10.06
CA ARG A 137 -10.00 -6.68 11.50
C ARG A 137 -9.34 -7.77 12.34
N ASP A 138 -9.62 -9.03 12.03
CA ASP A 138 -9.12 -10.19 12.79
C ASP A 138 -7.58 -10.25 12.76
N HIS A 139 -6.97 -9.83 11.65
CA HIS A 139 -5.51 -9.76 11.47
C HIS A 139 -4.90 -8.39 11.80
N GLY A 140 -5.69 -7.40 12.22
CA GLY A 140 -5.21 -6.04 12.47
C GLY A 140 -4.61 -5.35 11.22
N THR A 141 -4.97 -5.79 10.02
CA THR A 141 -4.43 -5.29 8.75
C THR A 141 -5.26 -4.11 8.25
N PRO A 142 -4.72 -2.89 8.16
CA PRO A 142 -5.46 -1.75 7.61
C PRO A 142 -5.71 -1.92 6.10
N ILE A 143 -6.88 -1.44 5.65
CA ILE A 143 -7.25 -1.39 4.24
C ILE A 143 -7.22 0.06 3.75
N ARG A 144 -6.53 0.29 2.63
CA ARG A 144 -6.57 1.56 1.87
C ARG A 144 -7.56 1.44 0.71
N ILE A 145 -8.66 2.18 0.76
CA ILE A 145 -9.57 2.35 -0.38
C ILE A 145 -8.97 3.40 -1.31
N GLY A 146 -8.55 3.02 -2.51
CA GLY A 146 -7.96 3.95 -3.48
C GLY A 146 -8.82 4.09 -4.72
N VAL A 147 -9.65 5.15 -4.76
CA VAL A 147 -10.44 5.56 -5.92
C VAL A 147 -9.62 6.54 -6.76
N ASN A 148 -9.64 6.38 -8.08
CA ASN A 148 -8.97 7.27 -9.03
C ASN A 148 -9.90 7.55 -10.21
N ALA A 149 -9.73 8.71 -10.85
CA ALA A 149 -10.60 9.15 -11.95
C ALA A 149 -10.60 8.18 -13.15
N GLY A 150 -9.45 7.58 -13.46
CA GLY A 150 -9.32 6.60 -14.56
C GLY A 150 -10.05 5.28 -14.33
N SER A 151 -10.53 5.02 -13.11
CA SER A 151 -11.31 3.84 -12.75
C SER A 151 -12.54 4.19 -11.93
N LEU A 152 -13.16 5.35 -12.21
CA LEU A 152 -14.38 5.75 -11.52
C LEU A 152 -15.50 4.74 -11.82
N ASP A 153 -16.31 4.42 -10.81
CA ASP A 153 -17.48 3.55 -10.99
C ASP A 153 -18.41 4.18 -12.03
N ARG A 154 -18.88 3.39 -13.01
CA ARG A 154 -19.76 3.86 -14.10
C ARG A 154 -21.02 4.54 -13.57
N ARG A 155 -21.55 4.10 -12.42
CA ARG A 155 -22.72 4.73 -11.79
C ARG A 155 -22.41 6.14 -11.32
N LEU A 156 -21.21 6.37 -10.80
CA LEU A 156 -20.75 7.69 -10.37
C LEU A 156 -20.45 8.59 -11.57
N LEU A 157 -19.82 8.04 -12.61
CA LEU A 157 -19.60 8.75 -13.86
C LEU A 157 -20.96 9.20 -14.43
N GLN A 158 -21.87 8.26 -14.72
CA GLN A 158 -23.20 8.57 -15.24
C GLN A 158 -24.00 9.59 -14.40
N LYS A 159 -23.82 9.60 -13.07
CA LYS A 159 -24.49 10.55 -12.18
C LYS A 159 -23.89 11.97 -12.24
N TYR A 160 -22.60 12.11 -12.54
CA TYR A 160 -21.87 13.37 -12.36
C TYR A 160 -21.11 13.88 -13.61
N GLY A 161 -21.01 13.12 -14.72
CA GLY A 161 -20.40 13.55 -16.00
C GLY A 161 -19.53 12.49 -16.66
#